data_AF-A0A2K0VTR4-F1
#
_entry.id   AF-A0A2K0VTR4-F1
#
_cell.length_a   1.000
_cell.length_b   1.000
_cell.length_c   1.000
_cell.angle_alpha   90.00
_cell.angle_beta   90.00
_cell.angle_gamma   90.00
#
_symmetry.space_group_name_H-M   'P 1'
#
loop_
_entity.id
_entity.type
_entity.pdbx_description
1 polymer ?
#
loop_
_entity_poly.entity_id
_entity_poly.type
_entity_poly.pdbx_seq_one_letter_code
_entity_poly.pdbx_strand_id
1 'polypeptide(L)'
;MQATNLTNAVRTYVTRKDRLTDEDAANISDGLRNLMLQHANSRTFEKHYLGRVVPVDTMAVVSHKEQQRALMCQACSIGYSASKRRPTHVTAESSASINDDPKIQDLLQQREYLLSKGNKSDKVRTRLRNITKDIQNEKARLRRKRKDQVRRFGPRNRL
;
A
#
# COMPACT_ATOMS: atom_id res chain seq x y z
N MET A 1 4.42 -34.92 31.98
CA MET A 1 5.57 -34.03 31.71
C MET A 1 5.92 -34.03 30.21
N GLN A 2 5.10 -33.44 29.34
CA GLN A 2 5.35 -33.45 27.86
C GLN A 2 5.11 -32.10 27.15
N ALA A 3 4.86 -31.00 27.88
CA ALA A 3 4.52 -29.71 27.26
C ALA A 3 5.70 -28.72 27.10
N THR A 4 6.88 -28.99 27.68
CA THR A 4 8.01 -28.05 27.72
C THR A 4 9.01 -28.20 26.56
N ASN A 5 9.02 -29.34 25.86
CA ASN A 5 9.99 -29.61 24.79
C ASN A 5 9.62 -28.93 23.46
N LEU A 6 8.33 -28.76 23.16
CA LEU A 6 7.88 -28.13 21.92
C LEU A 6 8.12 -26.61 21.93
N THR A 7 7.93 -25.95 23.06
CA THR A 7 8.10 -24.49 23.21
C THR A 7 9.57 -24.07 23.07
N ASN A 8 10.51 -24.89 23.57
CA ASN A 8 11.95 -24.65 23.42
C ASN A 8 12.47 -24.94 22.00
N ALA A 9 11.91 -25.96 21.33
CA ALA A 9 12.22 -26.25 19.93
C ALA A 9 11.74 -25.11 19.01
N VAL A 10 10.51 -24.61 19.20
CA VAL A 10 9.99 -23.50 18.39
C VAL A 10 10.81 -22.21 18.61
N ARG A 11 11.22 -21.93 19.86
CA ARG A 11 12.03 -20.74 20.19
C ARG A 11 13.46 -20.78 19.61
N THR A 12 14.08 -21.96 19.51
CA THR A 12 15.41 -22.14 18.88
C THR A 12 15.37 -22.13 17.35
N TYR A 13 14.22 -22.45 16.74
CA TYR A 13 14.00 -22.34 15.29
C TYR A 13 13.75 -20.90 14.85
N VAL A 14 12.90 -20.15 15.58
CA VAL A 14 12.58 -18.75 15.26
C VAL A 14 13.82 -17.85 15.40
N THR A 15 14.59 -18.02 16.48
CA THR A 15 15.82 -17.22 16.74
C THR A 15 16.94 -17.46 15.73
N ARG A 16 17.06 -18.67 15.16
CA ARG A 16 18.02 -18.94 14.08
C ARG A 16 17.63 -18.30 12.76
N LYS A 17 16.33 -18.23 12.47
CA LYS A 17 15.79 -17.63 11.25
C LYS A 17 15.97 -16.12 11.21
N ASP A 18 15.75 -15.44 12.34
CA ASP A 18 15.82 -13.98 12.42
C ASP A 18 17.26 -13.44 12.46
N ARG A 19 18.25 -14.29 12.80
CA ARG A 19 19.67 -13.91 12.98
C ARG A 19 20.49 -13.93 11.68
N LEU A 20 19.94 -14.47 10.60
CA LEU A 20 20.61 -14.58 9.30
C LEU A 20 19.67 -14.01 8.23
N THR A 21 19.54 -12.69 8.23
CA THR A 21 18.96 -11.97 7.09
C THR A 21 19.98 -11.86 5.96
N ASP A 22 19.52 -11.71 4.71
CA ASP A 22 20.35 -11.72 3.50
C ASP A 22 21.58 -10.78 3.55
N GLU A 23 21.50 -9.67 4.30
CA GLU A 23 22.59 -8.71 4.47
C GLU A 23 23.81 -9.29 5.22
N ASP A 24 23.59 -10.17 6.21
CA ASP A 24 24.68 -10.83 6.95
C ASP A 24 25.26 -12.03 6.18
N ALA A 25 24.44 -12.67 5.34
CA ALA A 25 24.83 -13.82 4.53
C ALA A 25 25.73 -13.44 3.34
N ALA A 26 25.70 -12.19 2.87
CA ALA A 26 26.53 -11.72 1.76
C ALA A 26 28.05 -11.72 2.07
N ASN A 27 28.43 -11.65 3.35
CA ASN A 27 29.83 -11.65 3.80
C ASN A 27 30.31 -13.00 4.36
N ILE A 28 29.46 -14.03 4.39
CA ILE A 28 29.76 -15.33 4.98
C ILE A 28 29.82 -16.38 3.88
N SER A 29 30.93 -17.10 3.77
CA SER A 29 31.06 -18.19 2.79
C SER A 29 30.03 -19.30 3.07
N ASP A 30 29.56 -19.96 2.01
CA ASP A 30 28.60 -21.06 2.10
C ASP A 30 29.05 -22.14 3.10
N GLY A 31 30.35 -22.47 3.13
CA GLY A 31 30.91 -23.45 4.06
C GLY A 31 30.80 -23.00 5.52
N LEU A 32 31.10 -21.73 5.82
CA LEU A 32 31.00 -21.19 7.17
C LEU A 32 29.53 -21.08 7.63
N ARG A 33 28.63 -20.64 6.73
CA ARG A 33 27.19 -20.61 6.99
C ARG A 33 26.64 -22.00 7.30
N ASN A 34 27.01 -22.99 6.49
CA ASN A 34 26.57 -24.37 6.66
C ASN A 34 27.12 -24.97 7.97
N LEU A 35 28.36 -24.66 8.35
CA LEU A 35 28.92 -25.04 9.64
C LEU A 35 28.15 -24.42 10.83
N MET A 36 27.90 -23.11 10.80
CA MET A 36 27.19 -22.40 11.88
C MET A 36 25.75 -22.91 12.07
N LEU A 37 25.09 -23.29 10.99
CA LEU A 37 23.72 -23.80 11.01
C LEU A 37 23.62 -25.33 11.14
N GLN A 38 24.77 -26.03 11.18
CA GLN A 38 24.86 -27.49 11.19
C GLN A 38 24.15 -28.13 9.98
N HIS A 39 24.29 -27.52 8.82
CA HIS A 39 23.78 -28.04 7.56
C HIS A 39 24.86 -28.82 6.81
N ALA A 40 24.47 -29.95 6.22
CA ALA A 40 25.36 -30.70 5.32
C ALA A 40 25.57 -30.00 3.96
N ASN A 41 24.60 -29.17 3.53
CA ASN A 41 24.67 -28.40 2.29
C ASN A 41 23.72 -27.18 2.33
N SER A 42 23.86 -26.28 1.34
CA SER A 42 23.08 -25.04 1.24
C SER A 42 21.59 -25.26 0.95
N ARG A 43 21.17 -26.45 0.51
CA ARG A 43 19.78 -26.74 0.11
C ARG A 43 18.78 -26.54 1.26
N THR A 44 19.19 -26.87 2.48
CA THR A 44 18.38 -26.66 3.69
C THR A 44 18.26 -25.17 4.02
N PHE A 45 19.32 -24.40 3.78
CA PHE A 45 19.31 -22.95 3.95
C PHE A 45 18.38 -22.28 2.93
N GLU A 46 18.53 -22.58 1.64
CA GLU A 46 17.70 -22.05 0.55
C GLU A 46 16.20 -22.29 0.78
N LYS A 47 15.83 -23.48 1.27
CA LYS A 47 14.41 -23.85 1.43
C LYS A 47 13.73 -23.20 2.64
N HIS A 48 14.48 -22.97 3.73
CA HIS A 48 13.89 -22.66 5.04
C HIS A 48 14.30 -21.29 5.60
N TYR A 49 15.44 -20.78 5.18
CA TYR A 49 16.08 -19.59 5.75
C TYR A 49 16.26 -18.45 4.73
N LEU A 50 16.46 -18.76 3.44
CA LEU A 50 16.47 -17.73 2.40
C LEU A 50 15.09 -17.06 2.32
N GLY A 51 15.08 -15.73 2.40
CA GLY A 51 13.86 -14.95 2.28
C GLY A 51 13.18 -15.19 0.93
N ARG A 52 11.84 -15.26 0.90
CA ARG A 52 11.08 -15.26 -0.37
C ARG A 52 11.10 -13.89 -1.07
N VAL A 53 11.52 -12.85 -0.36
CA VAL A 53 11.73 -11.52 -0.89
C VAL A 53 13.22 -11.42 -1.16
N VAL A 54 13.57 -11.44 -2.45
CA VAL A 54 14.95 -11.24 -2.90
C VAL A 54 15.13 -9.74 -3.11
N PRO A 55 15.85 -9.02 -2.23
CA PRO A 55 16.00 -7.57 -2.33
C PRO A 55 17.03 -7.14 -3.40
N VAL A 56 17.51 -8.10 -4.20
CA VAL A 56 18.50 -7.87 -5.25
C VAL A 56 17.84 -7.91 -6.63
N ASP A 57 18.39 -7.13 -7.55
CA ASP A 57 18.02 -7.16 -8.96
C ASP A 57 18.47 -8.49 -9.58
N THR A 58 17.55 -9.47 -9.61
CA THR A 58 17.82 -10.82 -10.10
C THR A 58 18.22 -10.82 -11.58
N MET A 59 17.71 -9.88 -12.37
CA MET A 59 18.04 -9.77 -13.79
C MET A 59 19.46 -9.25 -14.00
N ALA A 60 19.89 -8.28 -13.20
CA ALA A 60 21.28 -7.81 -13.23
C ALA A 60 22.25 -8.92 -12.80
N VAL A 61 21.91 -9.70 -11.77
CA VAL A 61 22.72 -10.85 -11.31
C VAL A 61 22.88 -11.90 -12.40
N VAL A 62 21.79 -12.34 -13.02
CA VAL A 62 21.82 -13.36 -14.10
C VAL A 62 22.57 -12.84 -15.34
N SER A 63 22.50 -11.53 -15.60
CA SER A 63 23.15 -10.91 -16.76
C SER A 63 24.59 -10.47 -16.49
N HIS A 64 25.15 -10.73 -15.30
CA HIS A 64 26.45 -10.21 -14.85
C HIS A 64 26.61 -8.68 -15.03
N LYS A 65 25.54 -7.93 -14.75
CA LYS A 65 25.49 -6.48 -14.83
C LYS A 65 25.46 -5.85 -13.44
N GLU A 66 25.83 -4.57 -13.39
CA GLU A 66 25.71 -3.78 -12.16
C GLU A 66 24.25 -3.71 -11.70
N GLN A 67 24.01 -4.00 -10.42
CA GLN A 67 22.68 -4.01 -9.83
C GLN A 67 22.14 -2.58 -9.66
N GLN A 68 20.89 -2.34 -10.05
CA GLN A 68 20.23 -1.05 -9.84
C GLN A 68 19.67 -0.92 -8.41
N ARG A 69 20.56 -0.98 -7.40
CA ARG A 69 20.20 -0.99 -5.97
C ARG A 69 19.30 0.17 -5.57
N ALA A 70 19.57 1.38 -6.07
CA ALA A 70 18.74 2.55 -5.79
C ALA A 70 17.29 2.40 -6.29
N LEU A 71 17.11 1.80 -7.47
CA LEU A 71 15.78 1.56 -8.06
C LEU A 71 15.03 0.47 -7.29
N MET A 72 15.72 -0.62 -6.94
CA MET A 72 15.18 -1.69 -6.11
C MET A 72 14.75 -1.18 -4.73
N CYS A 73 15.61 -0.41 -4.06
CA CYS A 73 15.27 0.24 -2.79
C CYS A 73 14.07 1.18 -2.94
N GLN A 74 13.97 1.96 -4.02
CA GLN A 74 12.84 2.85 -4.24
C GLN A 74 11.53 2.09 -4.45
N ALA A 75 11.54 1.07 -5.32
CA ALA A 75 10.38 0.25 -5.65
C ALA A 75 9.89 -0.61 -4.47
N CYS A 76 10.82 -1.15 -3.67
CA CYS A 76 10.54 -2.00 -2.53
C CYS A 76 10.40 -1.21 -1.21
N SER A 77 10.66 0.11 -1.18
CA SER A 77 10.48 0.87 0.05
C SER A 77 9.00 0.85 0.47
N ILE A 78 8.76 0.40 1.70
CA ILE A 78 7.46 0.52 2.38
C ILE A 78 6.96 1.97 2.30
N GLY A 79 7.88 2.94 2.30
CA GLY A 79 7.60 4.38 2.15
C GLY A 79 7.11 4.81 0.78
N TYR A 80 7.23 4.03 -0.30
CA TYR A 80 6.67 4.39 -1.61
C TYR A 80 5.13 4.21 -1.63
N SER A 81 4.64 3.10 -1.07
CA SER A 81 3.19 2.87 -0.91
C SER A 81 2.63 3.56 0.35
N ALA A 82 3.41 3.64 1.43
CA ALA A 82 3.05 4.26 2.71
C ALA A 82 3.55 5.72 2.86
N SER A 83 3.94 6.38 1.76
CA SER A 83 4.48 7.73 1.80
C SER A 83 3.53 8.68 2.53
N LYS A 84 3.96 9.23 3.67
CA LYS A 84 3.24 10.30 4.40
C LYS A 84 3.01 11.55 3.54
N ARG A 85 3.74 11.68 2.41
CA ARG A 85 3.54 12.74 1.41
C ARG A 85 2.26 12.56 0.60
N ARG A 86 1.55 11.44 0.72
CA ARG A 86 0.30 11.19 0.01
C ARG A 86 -0.88 11.24 0.98
N PRO A 87 -1.62 12.37 1.05
CA PRO A 87 -2.87 12.44 1.80
C PRO A 87 -3.84 11.38 1.27
N THR A 88 -4.07 10.34 2.07
CA THR A 88 -5.01 9.25 1.75
C THR A 88 -6.45 9.67 2.08
N HIS A 89 -6.62 10.43 3.17
CA HIS A 89 -7.91 10.91 3.66
C HIS A 89 -8.09 12.42 3.48
N VAL A 90 -9.30 12.82 3.10
CA VAL A 90 -9.78 14.20 3.21
C VAL A 90 -10.35 14.33 4.63
N THR A 91 -9.96 15.36 5.38
CA THR A 91 -10.48 15.59 6.74
C THR A 91 -12.01 15.70 6.73
N ALA A 92 -12.66 15.33 7.83
CA ALA A 92 -14.13 15.36 7.93
C ALA A 92 -14.69 16.77 7.65
N GLU A 93 -14.05 17.80 8.17
CA GLU A 93 -14.38 19.21 7.93
C GLU A 93 -14.27 19.59 6.44
N SER A 94 -13.20 19.16 5.77
CA SER A 94 -13.06 19.39 4.32
C SER A 94 -14.08 18.60 3.51
N SER A 95 -14.53 17.44 3.99
CA SER A 95 -15.60 16.68 3.36
C SER A 95 -16.97 17.35 3.54
N ALA A 96 -17.22 18.01 4.67
CA ALA A 96 -18.44 18.76 4.91
C ALA A 96 -18.53 19.97 3.98
N SER A 97 -17.44 20.73 3.87
CA SER A 97 -17.32 21.90 2.98
C SER A 97 -17.50 21.57 1.49
N ILE A 98 -17.35 20.30 1.06
CA ILE A 98 -17.66 19.90 -0.32
C ILE A 98 -19.17 19.90 -0.58
N ASN A 99 -20.01 19.70 0.44
CA ASN A 99 -21.46 19.74 0.27
C ASN A 99 -21.98 21.18 0.08
N ASP A 100 -21.21 22.19 0.48
CA ASP A 100 -21.57 23.61 0.34
C ASP A 100 -21.23 24.18 -1.05
N ASP A 101 -20.70 23.35 -1.96
CA ASP A 101 -20.39 23.78 -3.33
C ASP A 101 -21.68 24.17 -4.07
N PRO A 102 -21.72 25.34 -4.74
CA PRO A 102 -22.94 25.85 -5.38
C PRO A 102 -23.50 24.89 -6.43
N LYS A 103 -22.62 24.18 -7.16
CA LYS A 103 -23.06 23.22 -8.17
C LYS A 103 -23.71 21.98 -7.55
N ILE A 104 -23.24 21.55 -6.37
CA ILE A 104 -23.86 20.45 -5.64
C ILE A 104 -25.22 20.88 -5.07
N GLN A 105 -25.32 22.11 -4.56
CA GLN A 105 -26.59 22.66 -4.07
C GLN A 105 -27.64 22.78 -5.18
N ASP A 106 -27.27 23.28 -6.36
CA ASP A 106 -28.15 23.35 -7.53
C ASP A 106 -28.66 21.95 -7.94
N LEU A 107 -27.77 20.96 -7.99
CA LEU A 107 -28.16 19.58 -8.32
C LEU A 107 -29.09 18.96 -7.27
N LEU A 108 -28.89 19.29 -5.99
CA LEU A 108 -29.79 18.86 -4.90
C LEU A 108 -31.17 19.52 -5.04
N GLN A 109 -31.24 20.82 -5.33
CA GLN A 109 -32.50 21.52 -5.57
C GLN A 109 -33.25 20.94 -6.78
N GLN A 110 -32.53 20.66 -7.88
CA GLN A 110 -33.12 20.01 -9.06
C GLN A 110 -33.65 18.62 -8.75
N ARG A 111 -32.95 17.85 -7.91
CA ARG A 111 -33.40 16.54 -7.45
C ARG A 111 -34.70 16.65 -6.64
N GLU A 112 -34.76 17.55 -5.67
CA GLU A 112 -35.96 17.77 -4.84
C GLU A 112 -37.16 18.24 -5.68
N TYR A 113 -36.94 19.14 -6.63
CA TYR A 113 -37.98 19.59 -7.56
C TYR A 113 -38.53 18.45 -8.43
N LEU A 114 -37.68 17.53 -8.88
CA LEU A 114 -38.15 16.38 -9.65
C LEU A 114 -38.87 15.35 -8.79
N LEU A 115 -38.47 15.19 -7.52
CA LEU A 115 -39.16 14.33 -6.57
C LEU A 115 -40.56 14.88 -6.25
N SER A 116 -40.70 16.19 -6.09
CA SER A 116 -42.01 16.82 -5.82
C SER A 116 -42.99 16.69 -6.98
N LYS A 117 -42.50 16.59 -8.23
CA LYS A 117 -43.32 16.31 -9.42
C LYS A 117 -43.77 14.85 -9.56
N GLY A 118 -43.23 13.94 -8.75
CA GLY A 118 -43.59 12.53 -8.73
C GLY A 118 -42.89 11.68 -9.79
N ASN A 119 -42.61 10.42 -9.42
CA ASN A 119 -41.76 9.50 -10.19
C ASN A 119 -42.53 8.62 -11.20
N LYS A 120 -43.66 9.12 -11.70
CA LYS A 120 -44.61 8.33 -12.52
C LYS A 120 -44.14 8.11 -13.96
N SER A 121 -43.27 8.99 -14.48
CA SER A 121 -42.75 8.90 -15.85
C SER A 121 -41.32 8.37 -15.87
N ASP A 122 -41.02 7.47 -16.82
CA ASP A 122 -39.66 6.95 -17.05
C ASP A 122 -38.64 8.04 -17.38
N LYS A 123 -39.09 9.13 -18.02
CA LYS A 123 -38.23 10.30 -18.27
C LYS A 123 -37.79 10.95 -16.96
N VAL A 124 -38.67 11.03 -15.96
CA VAL A 124 -38.36 11.58 -14.63
C VAL A 124 -37.42 10.65 -13.87
N ARG A 125 -37.66 9.34 -13.90
CA ARG A 125 -36.78 8.33 -13.27
C ARG A 125 -35.35 8.36 -13.83
N THR A 126 -35.23 8.47 -15.15
CA THR A 126 -33.93 8.59 -15.83
C THR A 126 -33.20 9.87 -15.45
N ARG A 127 -33.92 11.02 -15.40
CA ARG A 127 -33.34 12.29 -14.95
C ARG A 127 -32.85 12.23 -13.50
N LEU A 128 -33.64 11.65 -12.59
CA LEU A 128 -33.23 11.48 -11.18
C LEU A 128 -31.97 10.62 -11.04
N ARG A 129 -31.86 9.54 -11.83
CA ARG A 129 -30.65 8.71 -11.86
C ARG A 129 -29.43 9.51 -12.34
N ASN A 130 -29.59 10.32 -13.39
CA ASN A 130 -28.51 11.14 -13.92
C ASN A 130 -28.07 12.21 -12.91
N ILE A 131 -29.00 12.95 -12.32
CA ILE A 131 -28.70 13.96 -11.29
C ILE A 131 -27.99 13.33 -10.09
N THR A 132 -28.42 12.14 -9.65
CA THR A 132 -27.74 11.43 -8.55
C THR A 132 -26.31 11.05 -8.93
N LYS A 133 -26.07 10.60 -10.17
CA LYS A 133 -24.72 10.34 -10.69
C LYS A 133 -23.90 11.62 -10.77
N ASP A 134 -24.49 12.72 -11.23
CA ASP A 134 -23.80 14.01 -11.35
C ASP A 134 -23.37 14.55 -10.00
N ILE A 135 -24.21 14.43 -8.96
CA ILE A 135 -23.85 14.76 -7.57
C ILE A 135 -22.65 13.93 -7.11
N GLN A 136 -22.67 12.61 -7.35
CA GLN A 136 -21.56 11.73 -6.95
C GLN A 136 -20.27 12.06 -7.70
N ASN A 137 -20.36 12.31 -9.00
CA ASN A 137 -19.24 12.68 -9.86
C ASN A 137 -18.63 14.02 -9.42
N GLU A 138 -19.47 15.00 -9.11
CA GLU A 138 -19.04 16.33 -8.69
C GLU A 138 -18.36 16.28 -7.31
N LYS A 139 -18.94 15.54 -6.35
CA LYS A 139 -18.29 15.27 -5.05
C LYS A 139 -16.95 14.57 -5.22
N ALA A 140 -16.84 13.60 -6.12
CA ALA A 140 -15.60 12.90 -6.41
C ALA A 140 -14.54 13.83 -7.05
N ARG A 141 -14.95 14.70 -7.98
CA ARG A 141 -14.10 15.71 -8.63
C ARG A 141 -13.52 16.67 -7.60
N LEU A 142 -14.36 17.22 -6.71
CA LEU A 142 -13.93 18.14 -5.67
C LEU A 142 -13.01 17.47 -4.65
N ARG A 143 -13.29 16.23 -4.25
CA ARG A 143 -12.38 15.42 -3.40
C ARG A 143 -11.01 15.25 -4.04
N ARG A 144 -10.95 14.93 -5.34
CA ARG A 144 -9.68 14.80 -6.08
C ARG A 144 -8.94 16.13 -6.12
N LYS A 145 -9.61 17.21 -6.51
CA LYS A 145 -9.04 18.56 -6.56
C LYS A 145 -8.44 18.99 -5.22
N ARG A 146 -9.13 18.75 -4.10
CA ARG A 146 -8.60 19.04 -2.77
C ARG A 146 -7.41 18.14 -2.42
N LYS A 147 -7.47 16.83 -2.69
CA LYS A 147 -6.31 15.93 -2.51
C LYS A 147 -5.10 16.40 -3.29
N ASP A 148 -5.29 16.89 -4.51
CA ASP A 148 -4.20 17.42 -5.34
C ASP A 148 -3.64 18.74 -4.81
N GLN A 149 -4.48 19.63 -4.27
CA GLN A 149 -4.01 20.83 -3.58
C GLN A 149 -3.15 20.48 -2.36
N VAL A 150 -3.59 19.55 -1.52
CA VAL A 150 -2.80 19.10 -0.36
C VAL A 150 -1.51 18.39 -0.80
N ARG A 151 -1.51 17.66 -1.93
CA ARG A 151 -0.27 17.08 -2.49
C ARG A 151 0.72 18.15 -2.97
N ARG A 152 0.23 19.22 -3.60
CA ARG A 152 1.08 20.28 -4.16
C ARG A 152 1.62 21.23 -3.07
N PHE A 153 0.78 21.58 -2.11
CA PHE A 153 1.05 22.66 -1.13
C PHE A 153 1.12 22.16 0.32
N GLY A 154 0.97 20.86 0.57
CA GLY A 154 1.09 20.27 1.90
C GLY A 154 2.51 20.43 2.46
N PRO A 155 2.67 20.33 3.80
CA PRO A 155 3.96 20.54 4.45
C PRO A 155 4.99 19.56 3.90
N ARG A 156 5.98 20.10 3.17
CA ARG A 156 7.19 19.36 2.83
C ARG A 156 7.99 19.23 4.12
N ASN A 157 7.69 18.23 4.94
CA ASN A 157 8.59 17.87 6.03
C ASN A 157 9.92 17.49 5.40
N ARG A 158 10.88 18.43 5.45
CA ARG A 158 12.29 18.21 5.23
C ARG A 158 12.76 17.33 6.37
N LEU A 159 13.03 16.07 6.05
CA LEU A 159 13.98 15.23 6.76
C LEU A 159 15.09 14.96 5.76
#